data_AF-A0A353NNI2-F1
#
_entry.id   AF-A0A353NNI2-F1
#
_cell.length_a   1.000
_cell.length_b   1.000
_cell.length_c   1.000
_cell.angle_alpha   90.00
_cell.angle_beta   90.00
_cell.angle_gamma   90.00
#
_symmetry.space_group_name_H-M   'P 1'
#
loop_
_entity.id
_entity.type
_entity.pdbx_description
1 polymer ?
#
loop_
_entity_poly.entity_id
_entity_poly.type
_entity_poly.pdbx_seq_one_letter_code
_entity_poly.pdbx_strand_id
1 'polypeptide(L)' 'NVAGGGSSAGIKATRDGTSDIGASSRELESDEREGLTVIPIAIDGITLVVNPESQVDNLTLEQV' A
#
# COMPACT_ATOMS: atom_id res chain seq x y z
N ASN A 1 -1.51 -7.69 -19.09
CA ASN A 1 -1.59 -8.68 -17.98
C ASN A 1 -1.36 -7.93 -16.68
N VAL A 2 -1.93 -8.39 -15.56
CA VAL A 2 -1.73 -7.78 -14.23
C VAL A 2 -1.19 -8.87 -13.30
N ALA A 3 -0.14 -8.55 -12.55
CA ALA A 3 0.46 -9.44 -11.57
C ALA A 3 0.23 -8.89 -10.15
N GLY A 4 -0.20 -9.75 -9.23
CA GLY A 4 -0.26 -9.43 -7.81
C GLY A 4 1.12 -9.56 -7.14
N GLY A 5 1.18 -9.29 -5.83
CA GLY A 5 2.43 -9.39 -5.05
C GLY A 5 2.60 -8.30 -3.97
N GLY A 6 1.69 -7.32 -3.95
CA GLY A 6 1.72 -6.21 -2.99
C GLY A 6 2.61 -5.04 -3.44
N SER A 7 2.53 -3.95 -2.69
CA SER A 7 3.15 -2.65 -3.03
C SER A 7 4.66 -2.76 -3.25
N SER A 8 5.39 -3.43 -2.35
CA SER A 8 6.84 -3.57 -2.48
C SER A 8 7.25 -4.33 -3.74
N ALA A 9 6.47 -5.34 -4.15
CA ALA A 9 6.73 -6.08 -5.39
C ALA A 9 6.49 -5.20 -6.62
N GLY A 10 5.42 -4.40 -6.64
CA GLY A 10 5.11 -3.46 -7.72
C GLY A 10 6.15 -2.36 -7.88
N ILE A 11 6.58 -1.74 -6.78
CA ILE A 11 7.65 -0.73 -6.75
C ILE A 11 8.93 -1.31 -7.33
N LYS A 12 9.38 -2.47 -6.81
CA LYS A 12 10.61 -3.12 -7.27
C LYS A 12 10.54 -3.50 -8.74
N ALA A 13 9.44 -4.10 -9.19
CA ALA A 13 9.28 -4.54 -10.57
C ALA A 13 9.37 -3.36 -11.57
N THR A 14 8.83 -2.20 -11.18
CA THR A 14 8.89 -0.98 -11.99
C THR A 14 10.29 -0.40 -12.02
N ARG A 15 10.94 -0.33 -10.85
CA ARG A 15 12.31 0.17 -10.74
C ARG A 15 13.31 -0.68 -11.52
N ASP A 16 13.15 -1.99 -11.47
CA ASP A 16 14.01 -2.95 -12.16
C ASP A 16 13.68 -3.03 -13.67
N GLY A 17 12.69 -2.27 -14.16
CA GLY A 17 12.29 -2.22 -15.58
C GLY A 17 11.55 -3.46 -16.08
N THR A 18 11.16 -4.37 -15.18
CA THR A 18 10.40 -5.58 -15.51
C THR A 18 8.91 -5.31 -15.71
N SER A 19 8.42 -4.16 -15.25
CA SER A 19 7.06 -3.67 -15.46
C SER A 19 7.08 -2.19 -15.79
N ASP A 20 6.20 -1.75 -16.69
CA ASP A 20 6.12 -0.33 -17.06
C ASP A 20 5.45 0.51 -15.96
N ILE A 21 4.52 -0.09 -15.22
CA ILE A 21 3.73 0.55 -14.15
C ILE A 21 3.60 -0.41 -12.97
N GLY A 22 3.83 0.12 -11.77
CA GLY A 22 3.60 -0.56 -10.50
C GLY A 22 2.66 0.22 -9.61
N ALA A 23 1.82 -0.48 -8.86
CA ALA A 23 0.92 0.11 -7.88
C ALA A 23 1.53 0.04 -6.48
N SER A 24 1.32 1.11 -5.69
CA SER A 24 1.63 1.15 -4.27
C SER A 24 0.43 1.70 -3.50
N SER A 25 0.02 0.98 -2.45
CA SER A 25 -1.03 1.41 -1.51
C SER A 25 -0.51 2.30 -0.38
N ARG A 26 0.76 2.71 -0.45
CA ARG A 26 1.42 3.60 0.50
C ARG A 26 2.36 4.55 -0.23
N GLU A 27 2.80 5.58 0.45
CA GLU A 27 3.92 6.38 -0.02
C GLU A 27 5.18 5.51 -0.17
N LEU A 28 5.98 5.83 -1.19
CA LEU A 28 7.29 5.24 -1.37
C LEU A 28 8.26 5.81 -0.33
N GLU A 29 9.15 4.97 0.17
CA GLU A 29 10.26 5.43 0.99
C GLU A 29 11.25 6.25 0.14
N SER A 30 12.14 7.01 0.77
CA SER A 30 13.10 7.87 0.06
C SER A 30 14.02 7.09 -0.89
N ASP A 31 14.43 5.89 -0.50
CA ASP A 31 15.27 4.97 -1.28
C ASP A 31 14.49 4.21 -2.38
N GLU A 32 13.17 4.14 -2.26
CA GLU A 32 12.29 3.55 -3.27
C GLU A 32 11.94 4.52 -4.40
N ARG A 33 12.02 5.83 -4.17
CA ARG A 33 11.61 6.87 -5.15
C ARG A 33 12.60 7.09 -6.29
N GLU A 34 13.85 6.70 -6.14
CA GLU A 34 14.88 7.00 -7.14
C GLU A 34 14.55 6.37 -8.50
N GLY A 35 14.56 7.20 -9.55
CA GLY A 35 14.27 6.76 -10.92
C GLY A 35 12.78 6.47 -11.22
N LEU A 36 11.88 6.70 -10.25
CA LEU A 36 10.44 6.50 -10.43
C LEU A 36 9.68 7.83 -10.48
N THR A 37 8.64 7.88 -11.32
CA THR A 37 7.66 8.97 -11.30
C THR A 37 6.43 8.50 -10.53
N VAL A 38 6.10 9.19 -9.43
CA VAL A 38 4.92 8.86 -8.62
C VAL A 38 3.73 9.69 -9.07
N ILE A 39 2.62 9.01 -9.38
CA ILE A 39 1.36 9.63 -9.79
C ILE A 39 0.28 9.20 -8.80
N PRO A 40 -0.23 10.11 -7.94
CA PRO A 40 -1.36 9.82 -7.08
C PRO A 40 -2.63 9.64 -7.93
N ILE A 41 -3.27 8.48 -7.82
CA ILE A 41 -4.50 8.16 -8.58
C ILE A 41 -5.74 7.98 -7.68
N ALA A 42 -5.53 7.73 -6.38
CA ALA A 42 -6.60 7.49 -5.42
C ALA A 42 -6.13 7.78 -3.98
N ILE A 43 -7.10 7.94 -3.08
CA ILE A 43 -6.90 7.92 -1.62
C ILE A 43 -7.77 6.79 -1.08
N ASP A 44 -7.13 5.79 -0.48
CA ASP A 44 -7.80 4.59 0.00
C ASP A 44 -8.09 4.70 1.50
N GLY A 45 -9.30 4.29 1.90
CA GLY A 45 -9.65 4.15 3.31
C GLY A 45 -9.20 2.79 3.85
N ILE A 46 -8.50 2.79 5.00
CA ILE A 46 -8.21 1.57 5.76
C ILE A 46 -9.25 1.45 6.86
N THR A 47 -9.87 0.28 6.99
CA THR A 47 -10.83 -0.02 8.07
C THR A 47 -10.33 -1.16 8.93
N LEU A 48 -10.70 -1.13 10.20
CA LEU A 48 -10.48 -2.25 11.11
C LEU A 48 -11.70 -3.16 11.08
N VAL A 49 -11.46 -4.46 10.96
CA VAL A 49 -12.49 -5.49 11.06
C VAL A 49 -12.13 -6.37 12.24
N VAL A 50 -13.02 -6.46 13.21
CA VAL A 50 -12.86 -7.29 14.40
C VAL A 50 -13.76 -8.52 14.33
N ASN A 51 -13.42 -9.55 15.09
CA ASN A 51 -14.31 -10.68 15.31
C ASN A 51 -15.61 -10.19 15.99
N PRO A 52 -16.81 -10.62 15.53
CA PRO A 52 -18.09 -10.26 16.16
C PRO A 52 -18.21 -10.58 17.66
N GLU A 53 -17.45 -11.55 18.19
CA GLU A 53 -17.42 -11.89 19.62
C GLU A 53 -16.50 -10.97 20.44
N SER A 54 -15.77 -10.05 19.80
CA SER A 54 -14.92 -9.07 20.48
C SER A 54 -15.75 -8.13 21.35
N GLN A 55 -15.35 -7.94 22.60
CA GLN A 55 -15.99 -6.99 23.53
C GLN A 55 -15.54 -5.53 23.32
N VAL A 56 -14.72 -5.28 22.30
CA VAL A 56 -14.22 -3.94 21.98
C VAL A 56 -15.23 -3.23 21.08
N ASP A 57 -16.02 -2.33 21.66
CA ASP A 57 -17.03 -1.53 20.92
C ASP A 57 -16.47 -0.25 20.31
N ASN A 58 -15.39 0.31 20.88
CA ASN A 58 -14.75 1.53 20.39
C ASN A 58 -13.24 1.47 20.63
N LEU A 59 -12.47 1.54 19.55
CA LEU A 59 -11.02 1.72 19.61
C LEU A 59 -10.71 3.22 19.59
N THR A 60 -9.99 3.68 20.61
CA THR A 60 -9.36 5.01 20.56
C THR A 60 -8.10 4.95 19.70
N LEU A 61 -7.60 6.10 19.26
CA LEU A 61 -6.36 6.16 18.46
C LEU A 61 -5.15 5.59 19.22
N GLU A 62 -5.13 5.65 20.55
CA GLU A 62 -4.05 5.05 21.34
C GLU A 62 -4.07 3.51 21.34
N GLN A 63 -5.18 2.89 20.91
CA GLN A 63 -5.36 1.43 20.90
C GLN A 63 -5.07 0.79 19.53
N VAL A 64 -4.71 1.59 18.52
CA VAL A 64 -4.44 1.17 17.13
C VAL A 64 -2.99 1.45 16.77
#